data_AF-A0AAD4DX34-F1
#
_entry.id   AF-A0AAD4DX34-F1
#
_cell.length_a   1.000
_cell.length_b   1.000
_cell.length_c   1.000
_cell.angle_alpha   90.00
_cell.angle_beta   90.00
_cell.angle_gamma   90.00
#
_symmetry.space_group_name_H-M   'P 1'
#
loop_
_entity.id
_entity.type
_entity.pdbx_description
1 polymer ?
#
loop_
_entity_poly.entity_id
_entity_poly.type
_entity_poly.pdbx_seq_one_letter_code
_entity_poly.pdbx_strand_id
1 'polypeptide(L)'
;SSSSASVPLTHRICLVPHIEFNYTFYFEPMFCDLTDGDTPIRIGRFLDHSIPNAKSTNKITFKTRVLSRIHAEIWSDNGKIYIKDTKSSSGTFLNHIRLSPAGSESTSYQLKDGDIVQLGIDYQGGQEDIYKSVKIRVEIGRSLQ
;
A
#
# COMPACT_ATOMS: atom_id res chain seq x y z
N SER A 1 -5.25 -19.86 35.55
CA SER A 1 -4.34 -18.88 34.93
C SER A 1 -5.16 -18.04 33.96
N SER A 2 -5.62 -16.87 34.40
CA SER A 2 -6.39 -15.96 33.55
C SER A 2 -5.43 -15.32 32.54
N SER A 3 -5.42 -15.84 31.31
CA SER A 3 -4.77 -15.17 30.19
C SER A 3 -5.54 -13.87 29.93
N SER A 4 -5.03 -12.75 30.46
CA SER A 4 -5.47 -11.44 30.03
C SER A 4 -5.15 -11.33 28.54
N ALA A 5 -6.15 -11.50 27.68
CA ALA A 5 -6.00 -11.19 26.27
C ALA A 5 -5.65 -9.70 26.19
N SER A 6 -4.39 -9.41 25.88
CA SER A 6 -3.97 -8.04 25.58
C SER A 6 -4.76 -7.57 24.38
N VAL A 7 -5.37 -6.38 24.47
CA VAL A 7 -6.03 -5.76 23.33
C VAL A 7 -5.00 -5.68 22.18
N PRO A 8 -5.33 -6.19 20.98
CA PRO A 8 -4.43 -6.12 19.84
C PRO A 8 -4.04 -4.67 19.53
N LEU A 9 -2.76 -4.42 19.27
CA LEU A 9 -2.26 -3.08 19.00
C LEU A 9 -2.75 -2.60 17.63
N THR A 10 -3.26 -1.37 17.55
CA THR A 10 -3.70 -0.75 16.30
C THR A 10 -2.84 0.46 15.94
N HIS A 11 -2.31 0.45 14.72
CA HIS A 11 -1.59 1.57 14.12
C HIS A 11 -2.47 2.32 13.14
N ARG A 12 -2.65 3.62 13.35
CA ARG A 12 -3.24 4.50 12.35
C ARG A 12 -2.13 5.04 11.45
N ILE A 13 -2.19 4.71 10.17
CA ILE A 13 -1.24 5.24 9.17
C ILE A 13 -1.94 6.16 8.19
N CYS A 14 -1.18 7.10 7.64
CA CYS A 14 -1.57 7.98 6.57
C CYS A 14 -0.70 7.68 5.34
N LEU A 15 -1.36 7.42 4.22
CA LEU A 15 -0.74 7.22 2.91
C LEU A 15 -0.85 8.54 2.16
N VAL A 16 0.26 9.27 2.07
CA VAL A 16 0.33 10.60 1.48
C VAL A 16 0.90 10.50 0.07
N PRO A 17 0.34 11.18 -0.94
CA PRO A 17 0.95 11.23 -2.26
C PRO A 17 2.37 11.81 -2.16
N HIS A 18 3.36 11.04 -2.63
CA HIS A 18 4.72 11.54 -2.79
C HIS A 18 4.88 12.12 -4.19
N ILE A 19 4.61 13.43 -4.31
CA ILE A 19 4.57 14.13 -5.59
C ILE A 19 5.98 14.54 -5.99
N GLU A 20 6.46 13.99 -7.10
CA GLU A 20 7.61 14.50 -7.84
C GLU A 20 7.05 15.07 -9.16
N PHE A 21 7.23 16.38 -9.37
CA PHE A 21 6.64 17.20 -10.46
C PHE A 21 6.19 16.41 -11.71
N ASN A 22 4.89 16.42 -12.03
CA ASN A 22 4.26 15.83 -13.23
C ASN A 22 4.40 14.32 -13.49
N TYR A 23 5.20 13.56 -12.72
CA TYR A 23 5.49 12.15 -13.01
C TYR A 23 4.74 11.12 -12.16
N THR A 24 3.91 11.55 -11.20
CA THR A 24 3.25 10.63 -10.26
C THR A 24 1.74 10.71 -10.33
N PHE A 25 1.05 9.57 -10.19
CA PHE A 25 -0.40 9.52 -10.05
C PHE A 25 -0.83 10.29 -8.80
N TYR A 26 -1.72 11.27 -8.97
CA TYR A 26 -2.27 12.04 -7.85
C TYR A 26 -3.42 11.29 -7.18
N PHE A 27 -3.44 11.31 -5.85
CA PHE A 27 -4.55 10.84 -5.03
C PHE A 27 -4.61 11.66 -3.74
N GLU A 28 -5.80 11.83 -3.17
CA GLU A 28 -5.96 12.46 -1.85
C GLU A 28 -5.35 11.58 -0.75
N PRO A 29 -4.72 12.16 0.29
CA PRO A 29 -4.23 11.39 1.43
C PRO A 29 -5.27 10.42 1.98
N MET A 30 -4.86 9.18 2.24
CA MET A 30 -5.75 8.12 2.73
C MET A 30 -5.31 7.66 4.12
N PHE A 31 -6.27 7.47 5.03
CA PHE A 31 -6.02 6.94 6.36
C PHE A 31 -6.44 5.47 6.42
N CYS A 32 -5.63 4.63 7.07
CA CYS A 32 -6.04 3.28 7.42
C CYS A 32 -5.56 2.88 8.81
N ASP A 33 -6.38 2.07 9.46
CA ASP A 33 -6.08 1.47 10.76
C ASP A 33 -5.62 0.02 10.51
N LEU A 34 -4.45 -0.33 11.05
CA LEU A 34 -3.85 -1.65 10.96
C LEU A 34 -3.76 -2.24 12.36
N THR A 35 -4.61 -3.23 12.65
CA THR A 35 -4.55 -3.98 13.91
C THR A 35 -3.64 -5.19 13.76
N ASP A 36 -2.82 -5.47 14.78
CA ASP A 36 -1.96 -6.65 14.80
C ASP A 36 -2.78 -7.93 14.62
N GLY A 37 -2.39 -8.75 13.63
CA GLY A 37 -3.03 -10.03 13.33
C GLY A 37 -4.31 -9.94 12.50
N ASP A 38 -4.77 -8.73 12.14
CA ASP A 38 -5.89 -8.56 11.21
C ASP A 38 -5.53 -8.97 9.78
N THR A 39 -6.57 -9.15 8.95
CA THR A 39 -6.38 -9.44 7.52
C THR A 39 -5.64 -8.27 6.84
N PRO A 40 -4.61 -8.55 6.01
CA PRO A 40 -3.92 -7.49 5.28
C PRO A 40 -4.85 -6.63 4.42
N ILE A 41 -4.58 -5.33 4.40
CA ILE A 41 -5.22 -4.40 3.46
C ILE A 41 -4.56 -4.59 2.10
N ARG A 42 -5.38 -4.84 1.08
CA ARG A 42 -4.91 -5.03 -0.29
C ARG A 42 -4.86 -3.71 -1.04
N ILE A 43 -3.74 -3.46 -1.69
CA ILE A 43 -3.54 -2.30 -2.56
C ILE A 43 -3.51 -2.79 -4.01
N GLY A 44 -4.24 -2.11 -4.89
CA GLY A 44 -4.23 -2.48 -6.30
C GLY A 44 -5.01 -1.53 -7.21
N ARG A 45 -5.39 -2.06 -8.37
CA ARG A 45 -6.09 -1.30 -9.41
C ARG A 45 -7.61 -1.40 -9.27
N PHE A 46 -8.28 -0.26 -9.46
CA PHE A 46 -9.73 -0.19 -9.60
C PHE A 46 -10.20 -0.87 -10.90
N LEU A 47 -11.30 -1.61 -10.84
CA LEU A 47 -11.98 -2.16 -12.02
C LEU A 47 -13.31 -1.44 -12.17
N ASP A 48 -13.69 -1.02 -13.38
CA ASP A 48 -14.95 -0.28 -13.61
C ASP A 48 -16.22 -1.07 -13.20
N HIS A 49 -16.10 -2.39 -12.98
CA HIS A 49 -17.15 -3.26 -12.44
C HIS A 49 -17.06 -3.51 -10.92
N SER A 50 -16.08 -2.92 -10.22
CA SER A 50 -16.04 -2.97 -8.75
C SER A 50 -16.86 -1.82 -8.19
N ILE A 51 -17.84 -2.13 -7.36
CA ILE A 51 -18.72 -1.14 -6.74
C ILE A 51 -17.87 -0.16 -5.92
N PRO A 52 -17.83 1.14 -6.28
CA PRO A 52 -17.28 2.15 -5.39
C PRO A 52 -18.23 2.19 -4.19
N ASN A 53 -17.73 1.89 -2.99
CA ASN A 53 -18.49 1.83 -1.72
C ASN A 53 -19.13 0.49 -1.30
N ALA A 54 -18.53 -0.66 -1.60
CA ALA A 54 -18.51 -1.64 -0.52
C ALA A 54 -17.61 -1.04 0.56
N LYS A 55 -18.11 -0.82 1.78
CA LYS A 55 -17.34 -0.42 2.98
C LYS A 55 -16.30 -1.50 3.37
N SER A 56 -15.55 -2.02 2.40
CA SER A 56 -14.46 -2.94 2.60
C SER A 56 -13.29 -2.11 3.11
N THR A 57 -13.13 -2.09 4.42
CA THR A 57 -12.00 -1.48 5.14
C THR A 57 -10.65 -2.04 4.69
N ASN A 58 -10.63 -3.16 3.95
CA ASN A 58 -9.43 -3.94 3.67
C ASN A 58 -8.95 -3.80 2.22
N LYS A 59 -9.39 -2.78 1.47
CA LYS A 59 -8.89 -2.55 0.11
C LYS A 59 -8.70 -1.07 -0.23
N ILE A 60 -7.53 -0.77 -0.80
CA ILE A 60 -7.16 0.53 -1.38
C ILE A 60 -6.99 0.33 -2.89
N THR A 61 -7.63 1.17 -3.69
CA THR A 61 -7.57 1.05 -5.15
C THR A 61 -7.26 2.35 -5.85
N PHE A 62 -6.40 2.29 -6.86
CA PHE A 62 -6.05 3.41 -7.73
C PHE A 62 -6.54 3.19 -9.16
N LYS A 63 -6.96 4.27 -9.83
CA LYS A 63 -7.42 4.24 -11.23
C LYS A 63 -6.25 4.41 -12.20
N THR A 64 -5.28 3.51 -12.14
CA THR A 64 -4.12 3.47 -13.05
C THR A 64 -3.91 2.07 -13.60
N ARG A 65 -3.52 1.95 -14.87
CA ARG A 65 -3.31 0.69 -15.60
C ARG A 65 -1.97 0.04 -15.29
N VAL A 66 -1.04 0.76 -14.66
CA VAL A 66 0.29 0.20 -14.33
C VAL A 66 0.30 -0.65 -13.07
N LEU A 67 -0.82 -0.69 -12.34
CA LEU A 67 -1.03 -1.54 -11.17
C LEU A 67 -1.77 -2.84 -11.52
N SER A 68 -1.47 -3.88 -10.75
CA SER A 68 -2.19 -5.15 -10.74
C SER A 68 -3.49 -5.00 -9.94
N ARG A 69 -4.46 -5.89 -10.16
CA ARG A 69 -5.74 -5.88 -9.41
C ARG A 69 -5.54 -6.05 -7.90
N ILE A 70 -4.58 -6.90 -7.54
CA ILE A 70 -3.98 -7.06 -6.22
C ILE A 70 -2.48 -6.92 -6.49
N HIS A 71 -1.88 -5.83 -6.01
CA HIS A 71 -0.51 -5.45 -6.37
C HIS A 71 0.42 -5.59 -5.16
N ALA A 72 -0.04 -5.11 -4.00
CA ALA A 72 0.66 -5.25 -2.75
C ALA A 72 -0.33 -5.47 -1.59
N GLU A 73 0.18 -5.96 -0.46
CA GLU A 73 -0.54 -6.09 0.80
C GLU A 73 0.22 -5.32 1.88
N ILE A 74 -0.53 -4.63 2.76
CA ILE A 74 0.00 -3.99 3.97
C ILE A 74 -0.73 -4.51 5.21
N TRP A 75 0.00 -4.71 6.31
CA TRP A 75 -0.58 -5.21 7.57
C TRP A 75 0.29 -4.82 8.77
N SER A 76 -0.27 -4.98 9.97
CA SER A 76 0.48 -4.89 11.22
C SER A 76 0.66 -6.29 11.81
N ASP A 77 1.87 -6.59 12.28
CA ASP A 77 2.19 -7.80 13.03
C ASP A 77 3.25 -7.50 14.08
N ASN A 78 3.02 -7.93 15.32
CA ASN A 78 3.92 -7.71 16.46
C ASN A 78 4.36 -6.25 16.61
N GLY A 79 3.41 -5.33 16.46
CA GLY A 79 3.58 -3.89 16.57
C GLY A 79 4.38 -3.25 15.44
N LYS A 80 4.64 -3.98 14.35
CA LYS A 80 5.37 -3.50 13.18
C LYS A 80 4.49 -3.56 11.95
N ILE A 81 4.68 -2.60 11.07
CA ILE A 81 3.93 -2.50 9.81
C ILE A 81 4.79 -3.08 8.71
N TYR A 82 4.16 -3.86 7.83
CA TYR A 82 4.84 -4.54 6.73
C TYR A 82 4.14 -4.29 5.40
N ILE A 83 4.90 -4.44 4.32
CA ILE A 83 4.42 -4.49 2.95
C ILE A 83 4.98 -5.72 2.23
N LYS A 84 4.21 -6.26 1.29
CA LYS A 84 4.62 -7.35 0.40
C LYS A 84 4.06 -7.12 -1.01
N ASP A 85 4.89 -7.35 -2.02
CA ASP A 85 4.46 -7.43 -3.42
C ASP A 85 3.77 -8.78 -3.68
N THR A 86 2.58 -8.78 -4.28
CA THR A 86 1.77 -9.98 -4.51
C THR A 86 1.84 -10.47 -5.96
N LYS A 87 3.05 -10.64 -6.51
CA LYS A 87 3.28 -11.06 -7.91
C LYS A 87 2.84 -9.99 -8.91
N SER A 88 3.13 -8.73 -8.60
CA SER A 88 2.75 -7.62 -9.46
C SER A 88 3.54 -7.63 -10.78
N SER A 89 2.89 -7.25 -11.89
CA SER A 89 3.55 -7.25 -13.21
C SER A 89 4.61 -6.15 -13.31
N SER A 90 4.31 -4.98 -12.76
CA SER A 90 5.17 -3.78 -12.87
C SER A 90 6.12 -3.60 -11.67
N GLY A 91 5.97 -4.40 -10.60
CA GLY A 91 6.80 -4.36 -9.40
C GLY A 91 6.36 -3.32 -8.35
N THR A 92 6.71 -3.63 -7.10
CA THR A 92 6.66 -2.72 -5.94
C THR A 92 8.09 -2.35 -5.53
N PHE A 93 8.27 -1.11 -5.08
CA PHE A 93 9.55 -0.56 -4.64
C PHE A 93 9.39 0.13 -3.29
N LEU A 94 10.39 -0.03 -2.42
CA LEU A 94 10.51 0.66 -1.15
C LEU A 94 11.81 1.46 -1.16
N ASN A 95 11.72 2.78 -1.01
CA ASN A 95 12.87 3.70 -1.04
C ASN A 95 13.77 3.46 -2.26
N HIS A 96 13.14 3.39 -3.45
CA HIS A 96 13.77 3.10 -4.76
C HIS A 96 14.31 1.67 -4.94
N ILE A 97 14.22 0.81 -3.93
CA ILE A 97 14.67 -0.59 -4.01
C ILE A 97 13.48 -1.48 -4.36
N ARG A 98 13.61 -2.26 -5.43
CA ARG A 98 12.57 -3.20 -5.86
C ARG A 98 12.47 -4.39 -4.88
N LEU A 99 11.25 -4.76 -4.49
CA LEU A 99 11.03 -5.83 -3.51
C LEU A 99 11.20 -7.25 -4.08
N SER A 100 10.87 -7.45 -5.35
CA SER A 100 10.96 -8.74 -6.05
C SER A 100 11.07 -8.56 -7.56
N PRO A 101 11.50 -9.59 -8.32
CA PRO A 101 11.36 -9.63 -9.77
C PRO A 101 9.91 -9.49 -10.23
N ALA A 102 9.71 -9.05 -11.47
CA ALA A 102 8.38 -8.89 -12.08
C ALA A 102 7.59 -10.21 -12.03
N GLY A 103 6.30 -10.15 -11.66
CA GLY A 103 5.43 -11.31 -11.59
C GLY A 103 5.76 -12.30 -10.46
N SER A 104 6.66 -11.93 -9.54
CA SER A 104 7.07 -12.77 -8.40
C SER A 104 6.67 -12.14 -7.08
N GLU A 105 6.27 -12.97 -6.13
CA GLU A 105 5.93 -12.53 -4.78
C GLU A 105 7.20 -12.12 -4.05
N SER A 106 7.15 -11.04 -3.28
CA SER A 106 8.27 -10.64 -2.42
C SER A 106 8.20 -11.32 -1.05
N THR A 107 9.29 -11.28 -0.30
CA THR A 107 9.20 -11.41 1.16
C THR A 107 8.51 -10.20 1.76
N SER A 108 8.18 -10.26 3.06
CA SER A 108 7.66 -9.11 3.80
C SER A 108 8.78 -8.11 4.10
N TYR A 109 8.50 -6.82 3.89
CA TYR A 109 9.42 -5.72 4.22
C TYR A 109 8.78 -4.84 5.27
N GLN A 110 9.52 -4.52 6.32
CA GLN A 110 9.04 -3.62 7.36
C GLN A 110 8.99 -2.18 6.81
N LEU A 111 7.85 -1.51 6.99
CA LEU A 111 7.68 -0.09 6.74
C LEU A 111 8.02 0.73 7.99
N LYS A 112 8.59 1.91 7.75
CA LYS A 112 8.90 2.92 8.76
C LYS A 112 8.25 4.25 8.39
N ASP A 113 8.13 5.12 9.38
CA ASP A 113 7.67 6.48 9.18
C ASP A 113 8.58 7.22 8.20
N GLY A 114 7.99 7.87 7.20
CA GLY A 114 8.68 8.58 6.13
C GLY A 114 9.10 7.72 4.94
N ASP A 115 8.93 6.40 4.97
CA ASP A 115 9.28 5.52 3.85
C ASP A 115 8.46 5.85 2.59
N ILE A 116 9.11 5.74 1.43
CA ILE A 116 8.47 5.92 0.13
C ILE A 116 8.20 4.57 -0.52
N VAL A 117 6.92 4.25 -0.72
CA VAL A 117 6.47 3.10 -1.48
C VAL A 117 6.09 3.54 -2.88
N GLN A 118 6.65 2.91 -3.90
CA GLN A 118 6.21 3.07 -5.29
C GLN A 118 5.56 1.77 -5.78
N LEU A 119 4.38 1.91 -6.40
CA LEU A 119 3.61 0.84 -7.01
C LEU A 119 3.61 1.04 -8.52
N GLY A 120 4.13 0.04 -9.23
CA GLY A 120 4.31 0.04 -10.66
C GLY A 120 5.39 1.01 -11.16
N ILE A 121 5.50 1.05 -12.48
CA ILE A 121 6.39 1.93 -13.23
C ILE A 121 5.57 2.66 -14.28
N ASP A 122 6.00 3.85 -14.68
CA ASP A 122 5.28 4.63 -15.69
C ASP A 122 5.28 3.88 -17.02
N TYR A 123 4.11 3.85 -17.67
CA TYR A 123 3.95 3.32 -19.01
C TYR A 123 3.89 4.48 -20.01
N GLN A 124 4.54 4.33 -21.18
CA GLN A 124 4.61 5.41 -22.19
C GLN A 124 5.04 6.78 -21.61
N GLY A 125 5.91 6.78 -20.59
CA GLY A 125 6.39 7.99 -19.93
C GLY A 125 5.35 8.72 -19.07
N GLY A 126 4.22 8.08 -18.72
CA GLY A 126 3.22 8.67 -17.83
C GLY A 126 2.47 9.87 -18.45
N GLN A 127 2.35 9.92 -19.80
CA GLN A 127 1.68 11.04 -20.48
C GLN A 127 0.23 11.23 -20.04
N GLU A 128 -0.46 10.14 -19.72
CA GLU A 128 -1.79 10.16 -19.13
C GLU A 128 -1.73 9.67 -17.69
N ASP A 129 -2.60 10.19 -16.81
CA ASP A 129 -2.63 9.80 -15.40
C ASP A 129 -2.83 8.28 -15.23
N ILE A 130 -3.61 7.65 -16.12
CA ILE A 130 -3.83 6.20 -16.09
C ILE A 130 -2.56 5.38 -16.37
N TYR A 131 -1.46 6.01 -16.79
CA TYR A 131 -0.18 5.37 -17.10
C TYR A 131 0.93 5.80 -16.13
N LYS A 132 0.61 6.56 -15.09
CA LYS A 132 1.56 6.95 -14.04
C LYS A 132 1.60 5.90 -12.92
N SER A 133 2.80 5.69 -12.38
CA SER A 133 3.05 4.97 -11.14
C SER A 133 2.47 5.72 -9.94
N VAL A 134 2.18 4.97 -8.88
CA VAL A 134 1.70 5.55 -7.61
C VAL A 134 2.86 5.61 -6.65
N LYS A 135 3.22 6.80 -6.16
CA LYS A 135 4.23 6.98 -5.11
C LYS A 135 3.57 7.47 -3.84
N ILE A 136 3.87 6.81 -2.74
CA ILE A 136 3.22 6.97 -1.45
C ILE A 136 4.29 7.21 -0.40
N ARG A 137 4.20 8.33 0.32
CA ARG A 137 4.90 8.50 1.59
C ARG A 137 4.05 7.90 2.69
N VAL A 138 4.64 6.98 3.46
CA VAL A 138 3.98 6.35 4.60
C VAL A 138 4.26 7.19 5.84
N GLU A 139 3.19 7.68 6.46
CA GLU A 139 3.26 8.39 7.74
C GLU A 139 2.60 7.51 8.81
N ILE A 140 3.35 7.13 9.84
CA ILE A 140 2.89 6.23 10.90
C ILE A 140 2.60 7.06 12.15
N GLY A 141 1.30 7.19 12.50
CA GLY A 141 0.90 7.86 13.72
C GLY A 141 1.43 7.14 14.96
N ARG A 142 1.76 7.90 16.02
CA ARG A 142 2.13 7.32 17.32
C ARG A 142 1.02 6.36 17.76
N SER A 143 1.38 5.12 18.05
CA SER A 143 0.48 4.04 18.42
C SER A 143 -0.52 4.53 19.47
N LEU A 144 -1.83 4.35 19.21
CA LEU A 144 -2.86 4.59 20.22
C LEU A 144 -2.77 3.40 21.19
N GLN A 145 -2.25 3.66 22.40
CA GLN A 145 -2.31 2.72 23.52
C GLN A 145 -3.65 2.80 24.23
#